data_AF-A0A3B8L355-F1
#
_entry.id   AF-A0A3B8L355-F1
#
_cell.length_a   1.000
_cell.length_b   1.000
_cell.length_c   1.000
_cell.angle_alpha   90.00
_cell.angle_beta   90.00
_cell.angle_gamma   90.00
#
_symmetry.space_group_name_H-M   'P 1'
#
loop_
_entity.id
_entity.type
_entity.pdbx_description
1 polymer ?
#
loop_
_entity_poly.entity_id
_entity_poly.type
_entity_poly.pdbx_seq_one_letter_code
_entity_poly.pdbx_strand_id
1 'polypeptide(L)' 'VICMLEEQKKITFKGGTMRLGSQPCTVQENSTSAECYQETEVNERHRHRYEFNPEYR' A
#
# COMPACT_ATOMS: atom_id res chain seq x y z
N VAL A 1 -6.88 -11.74 -2.92
CA VAL A 1 -8.17 -11.06 -2.69
C VAL A 1 -7.91 -9.65 -2.23
N ILE A 2 -8.70 -8.65 -2.67
CA ILE A 2 -8.55 -7.24 -2.27
C ILE A 2 -9.60 -6.92 -1.21
N CYS A 3 -9.22 -6.25 -0.12
CA CYS A 3 -10.12 -5.88 0.97
C CYS A 3 -9.84 -4.49 1.53
N MET A 4 -10.75 -3.98 2.36
CA MET A 4 -10.44 -2.84 3.24
C MET A 4 -9.55 -3.32 4.38
N LEU A 5 -8.75 -2.41 4.94
CA LEU A 5 -8.14 -2.63 6.26
C LEU A 5 -9.23 -2.88 7.30
N GLU A 6 -8.95 -3.75 8.27
CA GLU A 6 -9.93 -4.19 9.27
C GLU A 6 -10.53 -3.00 10.04
N GLU A 7 -9.68 -2.05 10.42
CA GLU A 7 -10.04 -0.82 11.11
C GLU A 7 -11.00 0.06 10.30
N GLN A 8 -10.99 -0.06 8.97
CA GLN A 8 -11.83 0.74 8.09
C GLN A 8 -13.18 0.11 7.76
N LYS A 9 -13.37 -1.19 8.04
CA LYS A 9 -14.61 -1.91 7.69
C LYS A 9 -15.86 -1.35 8.39
N LYS A 10 -15.70 -0.79 9.59
CA LYS A 10 -16.81 -0.24 10.40
C LYS A 10 -17.06 1.25 10.17
N ILE A 11 -16.28 1.91 9.30
CA ILE A 11 -16.39 3.34 9.05
C ILE A 11 -17.46 3.60 7.98
N THR A 12 -18.54 4.27 8.37
CA THR A 12 -19.65 4.67 7.48
C THR A 12 -19.30 5.90 6.63
N PHE A 13 -18.58 6.87 7.19
CA PHE A 13 -18.11 8.06 6.48
C PHE A 13 -16.69 7.87 5.94
N LYS A 14 -16.59 7.50 4.65
CA LYS A 14 -15.33 7.02 4.06
C LYS A 14 -14.32 8.11 3.64
N GLY A 15 -14.57 9.38 3.94
CA GLY A 15 -13.72 10.50 3.50
C GLY A 15 -12.24 10.37 3.91
N GLY A 16 -11.98 10.06 5.19
CA GLY A 16 -10.61 9.99 5.76
C GLY A 16 -9.93 8.62 5.71
N THR A 17 -10.46 7.66 4.94
CA THR A 17 -9.95 6.26 4.92
C THR A 17 -9.01 5.97 3.75
N MET A 18 -8.80 6.93 2.85
CA MET A 18 -7.87 6.75 1.73
C MET A 18 -6.42 6.93 2.21
N ARG A 19 -5.50 6.11 1.69
CA ARG A 19 -4.08 6.43 1.74
C ARG A 19 -3.80 7.46 0.66
N LEU A 20 -3.31 8.62 1.11
CA LEU A 20 -3.02 9.76 0.26
C LEU A 20 -1.58 10.21 0.49
N GLY A 21 -0.92 10.62 -0.59
CA GLY A 21 0.40 11.25 -0.52
C GLY A 21 1.55 10.25 -0.52
N SER A 22 2.74 10.78 -0.29
CA SER A 22 4.00 10.03 -0.34
C SER A 22 4.13 9.12 0.88
N GLN A 23 4.39 7.83 0.67
CA GLN A 23 4.63 6.88 1.75
C GLN A 23 5.83 5.98 1.42
N PRO A 24 6.62 5.60 2.44
CA PRO A 24 7.78 4.73 2.25
C PRO A 24 7.33 3.32 1.85
N CYS A 25 8.02 2.76 0.88
CA CYS A 25 7.84 1.42 0.36
C CYS A 25 9.19 0.70 0.35
N THR A 26 9.27 -0.43 1.05
CA THR A 26 10.44 -1.30 1.00
C THR A 26 10.29 -2.24 -0.19
N VAL A 27 11.24 -2.17 -1.13
CA VAL A 27 11.32 -3.03 -2.29
C VAL A 27 12.17 -4.26 -1.94
N GLN A 28 11.71 -5.44 -2.36
CA GLN A 28 12.46 -6.67 -2.13
C GLN A 28 13.75 -6.69 -2.93
N GLU A 29 14.87 -7.00 -2.28
CA GLU A 29 16.17 -7.20 -2.93
C GLU A 29 16.09 -8.28 -4.02
N ASN A 30 16.82 -8.10 -5.12
CA ASN A 30 16.82 -8.98 -6.30
C ASN A 30 15.45 -9.11 -7.01
N SER A 31 14.51 -8.18 -6.76
CA SER A 31 13.31 -8.05 -7.58
C SER A 31 13.56 -7.14 -8.79
N THR A 32 12.78 -7.31 -9.86
CA THR A 32 12.80 -6.38 -11.00
C THR A 32 12.55 -4.94 -10.57
N SER A 33 11.72 -4.74 -9.55
CA SER A 33 11.49 -3.41 -8.97
C SER A 33 12.77 -2.82 -8.37
N ALA A 34 13.56 -3.60 -7.63
CA ALA A 34 14.82 -3.12 -7.07
C ALA A 34 15.84 -2.76 -8.17
N GLU A 35 15.87 -3.52 -9.28
CA GLU A 35 16.71 -3.20 -10.44
C GLU A 35 16.29 -1.89 -11.12
N CYS A 36 14.98 -1.64 -11.24
CA CYS A 36 14.45 -0.42 -11.84
C CYS A 36 14.69 0.81 -10.97
N TYR A 37 14.45 0.69 -9.65
CA TYR A 37 14.60 1.81 -8.72
C TYR A 37 16.06 2.05 -8.30
N GLN A 38 16.93 1.05 -8.39
CA GLN A 38 18.33 1.08 -7.91
C GLN A 38 18.46 1.36 -6.40
N GLU A 39 17.35 1.28 -5.68
CA GLU A 39 17.22 1.54 -4.24
C GLU A 39 16.19 0.54 -3.65
N THR A 40 16.38 0.18 -2.37
CA THR A 40 15.46 -0.70 -1.63
C THR A 40 14.43 0.06 -0.82
N GLU A 41 14.66 1.35 -0.56
CA GLU A 41 13.74 2.23 0.18
C GLU A 41 13.30 3.37 -0.73
N VAL A 42 12.06 3.32 -1.20
CA VAL A 42 11.51 4.33 -2.12
C VAL A 42 10.28 5.00 -1.51
N ASN A 43 9.95 6.19 -1.98
CA ASN A 43 8.78 6.92 -1.54
C ASN A 43 7.80 7.10 -2.70
N GLU A 44 6.60 6.54 -2.57
CA GLU A 44 5.60 6.54 -3.63
C GLU A 44 4.32 7.24 -3.24
N ARG A 45 3.66 7.87 -4.22
CA ARG A 45 2.42 8.59 -4.01
C ARG A 45 1.23 7.65 -4.12
N HIS A 46 0.53 7.47 -3.01
CA HIS A 46 -0.67 6.66 -2.96
C HIS A 46 -1.93 7.51 -3.11
N ARG A 47 -2.93 6.93 -3.77
CA ARG A 47 -4.30 7.45 -3.83
C ARG A 47 -5.27 6.29 -3.99
N HIS A 48 -5.26 5.41 -3.00
CA HIS A 48 -6.10 4.22 -2.97
C HIS A 48 -6.70 3.99 -1.58
N ARG A 49 -7.69 3.12 -1.50
CA ARG A 49 -8.38 2.79 -0.24
C ARG A 49 -8.29 1.30 0.10
N TYR A 50 -8.39 0.45 -0.92
CA TYR A 50 -8.37 -1.00 -0.74
C TYR A 50 -6.94 -1.53 -0.83
N GLU A 51 -6.66 -2.55 -0.03
CA GLU A 51 -5.35 -3.17 0.10
C GLU A 51 -5.44 -4.67 -0.22
N PHE A 52 -4.29 -5.30 -0.42
CA PHE A 52 -4.23 -6.76 -0.53
C PHE A 52 -4.59 -7.40 0.83
N ASN A 53 -5.45 -8.43 0.82
CA ASN A 53 -5.84 -9.13 2.04
C ASN A 53 -4.66 -9.98 2.58
N PRO A 54 -4.13 -9.70 3.78
CA PRO A 54 -3.05 -10.47 4.38
C PRO A 54 -3.35 -11.96 4.56
N GLU A 55 -4.61 -12.37 4.66
CA GLU A 55 -5.02 -13.78 4.78
C GLU A 55 -4.68 -14.63 3.53
N TYR A 56 -4.40 -13.97 2.40
CA TYR A 56 -4.08 -14.61 1.12
C TYR A 56 -2.61 -14.44 0.74
N ARG A 57 -1.76 -14.02 1.68
CA ARG A 57 -0.32 -13.81 1.48
C ARG A 57 0.45 -15.12 1.53
#